data_AF-A0A3A3ZX69-F1
#
_entry.id   AF-A0A3A3ZX69-F1
#
_cell.length_a   1.000
_cell.length_b   1.000
_cell.length_c   1.000
_cell.angle_alpha   90.00
_cell.angle_beta   90.00
_cell.angle_gamma   90.00
#
_symmetry.space_group_name_H-M   'P 1'
#
loop_
_entity.id
_entity.type
_entity.pdbx_description
1 polymer ?
#
loop_
_entity_poly.entity_id
_entity_poly.type
_entity_poly.pdbx_seq_one_letter_code
_entity_poly.pdbx_strand_id
1 'polypeptide(L)'
;MTSRLAKDATTVDAAILAMVTATHGPEAAAPQGPDLLAAAWAARRLASLATMRARQYVVQAREAGRRWEDIGQALCLRAPHDLSLRDVTLEYALCGVDAEGRACVTWRCPACARMVREYVREADPAAAEHGHAADCARAAGTR
;
A
#
# COMPACT_ATOMS: atom_id res chain seq x y z
N MET A 1 23.01 2.19 14.97
CA MET A 1 23.22 2.15 13.49
C MET A 1 21.87 2.28 12.76
N THR A 2 21.14 3.38 12.94
CA THR A 2 19.75 3.60 12.46
C THR A 2 19.64 4.76 11.45
N SER A 3 20.75 5.15 10.80
CA SER A 3 20.86 6.45 10.12
C SER A 3 20.62 6.45 8.60
N ARG A 4 20.72 5.31 7.90
CA ARG A 4 20.53 5.28 6.42
C ARG A 4 19.08 5.07 5.99
N LEU A 5 18.36 4.12 6.60
CA LEU A 5 16.97 3.81 6.25
C LEU A 5 15.99 4.99 6.48
N ALA A 6 16.24 5.84 7.47
CA ALA A 6 15.43 7.03 7.73
C ALA A 6 15.68 8.17 6.71
N LYS A 7 16.89 8.26 6.15
CA LYS A 7 17.27 9.24 5.11
C LYS A 7 16.69 8.87 3.73
N ASP A 8 16.58 7.59 3.45
CA ASP A 8 16.06 7.10 2.17
C ASP A 8 14.54 7.29 2.08
N ALA A 9 13.81 7.10 3.18
CA ALA A 9 12.36 7.35 3.26
C ALA A 9 12.01 8.84 3.07
N THR A 10 12.80 9.74 3.66
CA THR A 10 12.60 11.20 3.55
C THR A 10 12.89 11.72 2.14
N THR A 11 13.79 11.09 1.40
CA THR A 11 14.14 11.49 0.02
C THR A 11 13.04 11.09 -0.98
N VAL A 12 12.44 9.91 -0.81
CA VAL A 12 11.32 9.47 -1.65
C VAL A 12 10.05 10.27 -1.37
N ASP A 13 9.75 10.56 -0.10
CA ASP A 13 8.60 11.39 0.27
C ASP A 13 8.74 12.84 -0.22
N ALA A 14 9.95 13.42 -0.11
CA ALA A 14 10.24 14.74 -0.65
C ALA A 14 10.15 14.76 -2.19
N ALA A 15 10.59 13.70 -2.88
CA ALA A 15 10.48 13.59 -4.33
C ALA A 15 9.01 13.47 -4.79
N ILE A 16 8.20 12.66 -4.08
CA ILE A 16 6.77 12.54 -4.36
C ILE A 16 6.07 13.90 -4.13
N LEU A 17 6.37 14.57 -3.02
CA LEU A 17 5.78 15.87 -2.69
C LEU A 17 6.20 16.99 -3.67
N ALA A 18 7.48 17.03 -4.05
CA ALA A 18 8.02 17.98 -5.04
C ALA A 18 7.41 17.77 -6.44
N MET A 19 7.08 16.53 -6.81
CA MET A 19 6.45 16.25 -8.10
C MET A 19 4.94 16.55 -8.11
N VAL A 20 4.23 16.31 -7.01
CA VAL A 20 2.82 16.70 -6.89
C VAL A 20 2.68 18.22 -7.02
N THR A 21 3.66 18.97 -6.52
CA THR A 21 3.70 20.44 -6.59
C THR A 21 4.23 20.98 -7.92
N ALA A 22 4.99 20.21 -8.70
CA ALA A 22 5.57 20.63 -9.98
C ALA A 22 4.60 20.61 -11.18
N THR A 23 3.31 20.35 -11.00
CA THR A 23 2.37 20.25 -12.14
C THR A 23 1.99 21.58 -12.80
N HIS A 24 2.41 22.75 -12.29
CA HIS A 24 2.11 24.04 -12.91
C HIS A 24 3.31 25.02 -12.81
N GLY A 25 4.07 25.19 -13.90
CA GLY A 25 5.16 26.18 -14.05
C GLY A 25 5.80 26.16 -15.46
N PRO A 26 6.31 27.29 -15.97
CA PRO A 26 6.04 27.72 -17.35
C PRO A 26 6.91 27.08 -18.44
N GLU A 27 6.27 27.01 -19.60
CA GLU A 27 6.72 26.62 -20.92
C GLU A 27 8.08 27.21 -21.31
N ALA A 28 9.10 26.35 -21.39
CA ALA A 28 10.42 26.69 -21.94
C ALA A 28 10.65 25.91 -23.25
N ALA A 29 11.26 26.61 -24.21
CA ALA A 29 11.41 26.29 -25.63
C ALA A 29 11.67 24.81 -25.98
N ALA A 30 10.96 24.32 -27.00
CA ALA A 30 10.89 22.92 -27.42
C ALA A 30 12.27 22.31 -27.75
N PRO A 31 12.78 21.37 -26.93
CA PRO A 31 13.87 20.51 -27.34
C PRO A 31 13.36 19.58 -28.46
N GLN A 32 14.28 18.99 -29.23
CA GLN A 32 13.99 17.78 -30.01
C GLN A 32 13.14 16.86 -29.12
N GLY A 33 11.92 16.55 -29.58
CA GLY A 33 10.89 15.95 -28.72
C GLY A 33 11.48 14.81 -27.90
N PRO A 34 11.14 14.71 -26.59
CA PRO A 34 11.75 13.72 -25.71
C PRO A 34 11.65 12.36 -26.39
N ASP A 35 12.75 11.59 -26.36
CA ASP A 35 12.70 10.18 -26.74
C ASP A 35 11.53 9.54 -25.97
N LEU A 36 10.46 9.23 -26.69
CA LEU A 36 9.19 8.83 -26.10
C LEU A 36 9.34 7.50 -25.35
N LEU A 37 10.31 6.66 -25.74
CA LEU A 37 10.63 5.43 -25.04
C LEU A 37 11.32 5.72 -23.71
N ALA A 38 12.28 6.64 -23.68
CA ALA A 38 12.92 7.08 -22.45
C ALA A 38 11.90 7.73 -21.49
N ALA A 39 11.00 8.56 -22.02
CA ALA A 39 9.92 9.18 -21.25
C ALA A 39 8.94 8.13 -20.67
N ALA A 40 8.52 7.15 -21.48
CA ALA A 40 7.65 6.07 -21.05
C ALA A 40 8.31 5.19 -19.96
N TRP A 41 9.60 4.89 -20.10
CA TRP A 41 10.36 4.16 -19.09
C TRP A 41 10.43 4.92 -17.77
N ALA A 42 10.73 6.23 -17.82
CA ALA A 42 10.80 7.07 -16.63
C ALA A 42 9.45 7.14 -15.90
N ALA A 43 8.36 7.35 -16.66
CA ALA A 43 7.00 7.37 -16.11
C ALA A 43 6.64 6.03 -15.45
N ARG A 44 6.98 4.89 -16.09
CA ARG A 44 6.73 3.57 -15.51
C ARG A 44 7.52 3.35 -14.23
N ARG A 45 8.80 3.73 -14.22
CA ARG A 45 9.66 3.61 -13.03
C ARG A 45 9.09 4.41 -11.87
N LEU A 46 8.62 5.62 -12.16
CA LEU A 46 8.02 6.49 -11.16
C LEU A 46 6.72 5.91 -10.59
N ALA A 47 5.83 5.43 -11.46
CA ALA A 47 4.59 4.78 -11.04
C ALA A 47 4.86 3.55 -10.14
N SER A 48 5.89 2.76 -10.44
CA SER A 48 6.29 1.64 -9.58
C SER A 48 6.74 2.08 -8.19
N LEU A 49 7.56 3.15 -8.10
CA LEU A 49 8.02 3.69 -6.82
C LEU A 49 6.85 4.26 -5.99
N ALA A 50 5.96 5.02 -6.63
CA ALA A 50 4.76 5.55 -6.00
C ALA A 50 3.85 4.42 -5.47
N THR A 51 3.67 3.35 -6.26
CA THR A 51 2.86 2.19 -5.86
C THR A 51 3.48 1.47 -4.66
N MET A 52 4.80 1.25 -4.67
CA MET A 52 5.50 0.66 -3.54
C MET A 52 5.33 1.49 -2.26
N ARG A 53 5.43 2.82 -2.36
CA ARG A 53 5.25 3.72 -1.21
C ARG A 53 3.82 3.75 -0.71
N ALA A 54 2.83 3.79 -1.61
CA ALA A 54 1.42 3.71 -1.25
C ALA A 54 1.10 2.41 -0.49
N ARG A 55 1.63 1.26 -0.92
CA ARG A 55 1.47 -0.02 -0.19
C ARG A 55 2.04 0.04 1.23
N GLN A 56 3.16 0.73 1.44
CA GLN A 56 3.70 0.93 2.79
C GLN A 56 2.76 1.78 3.65
N TYR A 57 2.18 2.85 3.10
CA TYR A 57 1.20 3.66 3.81
C TYR A 57 -0.08 2.90 4.13
N VAL A 58 -0.52 2.01 3.24
CA VAL A 58 -1.65 1.10 3.50
C VAL A 58 -1.37 0.21 4.71
N VAL A 59 -0.18 -0.42 4.76
CA VAL A 59 0.22 -1.25 5.91
C VAL A 59 0.25 -0.40 7.18
N GLN A 60 0.89 0.77 7.16
CA GLN A 60 0.95 1.67 8.31
C GLN A 60 -0.44 2.12 8.79
N ALA A 61 -1.35 2.43 7.87
CA ALA A 61 -2.72 2.79 8.21
C ALA A 61 -3.47 1.60 8.84
N ARG A 62 -3.24 0.37 8.35
CA ARG A 62 -3.79 -0.85 8.93
C ARG A 62 -3.26 -1.11 10.33
N GLU A 63 -1.96 -0.94 10.53
CA GLU A 63 -1.29 -1.01 11.84
C GLU A 63 -1.80 0.06 12.81
N ALA A 64 -2.16 1.26 12.31
CA ALA A 64 -2.83 2.31 13.08
C ALA A 64 -4.32 2.01 13.36
N GLY A 65 -4.81 0.83 12.98
CA GLY A 65 -6.17 0.39 13.27
C GLY A 65 -7.23 0.82 12.26
N ARG A 66 -6.85 1.42 11.13
CA ARG A 66 -7.83 1.82 10.09
C ARG A 66 -8.45 0.60 9.40
N ARG A 67 -9.70 0.76 8.99
CA ARG A 67 -10.43 -0.26 8.23
C ARG A 67 -9.96 -0.26 6.77
N TRP A 68 -10.09 -1.40 6.09
CA TRP A 68 -9.66 -1.52 4.70
C TRP A 68 -10.46 -0.61 3.77
N GLU A 69 -11.74 -0.44 4.05
CA GLU A 69 -12.65 0.43 3.31
C GLU A 69 -12.21 1.89 3.41
N ASP A 70 -11.86 2.37 4.61
CA ASP A 70 -11.37 3.74 4.83
C ASP A 70 -10.08 3.99 4.05
N ILE A 71 -9.17 3.01 4.04
CA ILE A 71 -7.90 3.07 3.31
C ILE A 71 -8.18 3.11 1.80
N GLY A 72 -9.06 2.24 1.30
CA GLY A 72 -9.46 2.20 -0.10
C GLY A 72 -10.07 3.50 -0.57
N GLN A 73 -10.92 4.10 0.26
CA GLN A 73 -11.53 5.41 -0.01
C GLN A 73 -10.48 6.52 -0.06
N ALA A 74 -9.52 6.53 0.87
CA ALA A 74 -8.43 7.51 0.88
C ALA A 74 -7.51 7.38 -0.35
N LEU A 75 -7.36 6.16 -0.90
CA LEU A 75 -6.64 5.90 -2.14
C LEU A 75 -7.48 6.15 -3.40
N CYS A 76 -8.74 6.55 -3.26
CA CYS A 76 -9.70 6.71 -4.36
C CYS A 76 -9.85 5.42 -5.21
N LEU A 77 -9.71 4.24 -4.60
CA LEU A 77 -9.94 2.98 -5.28
C LEU A 77 -11.42 2.82 -5.60
N ARG A 78 -11.71 2.18 -6.74
CA ARG A 78 -13.07 1.88 -7.17
C ARG A 78 -13.27 0.38 -7.12
N ALA A 79 -14.33 -0.04 -6.44
CA ALA A 79 -14.75 -1.43 -6.43
C ALA A 79 -15.67 -1.71 -7.63
N PRO A 80 -15.38 -2.74 -8.45
CA PRO A 80 -16.35 -3.33 -9.36
C PRO A 80 -17.62 -3.78 -8.62
N HIS A 81 -18.74 -3.94 -9.33
CA HIS A 81 -20.04 -4.28 -8.71
C HIS A 81 -20.04 -5.61 -7.93
N ASP A 82 -19.15 -6.53 -8.27
CA ASP A 82 -19.01 -7.87 -7.69
C ASP A 82 -17.94 -7.97 -6.59
N LEU A 83 -17.23 -6.88 -6.29
CA LEU A 83 -16.19 -6.85 -5.27
C LEU A 83 -16.47 -5.80 -4.20
N SER A 84 -16.08 -6.09 -2.97
CA SER A 84 -16.09 -5.08 -1.92
C SER A 84 -14.88 -4.14 -2.05
N LEU A 85 -15.02 -2.89 -1.59
CA LEU A 85 -13.88 -1.96 -1.52
C LEU A 85 -12.76 -2.52 -0.63
N ARG A 86 -13.11 -3.28 0.42
CA ARG A 86 -12.15 -4.02 1.24
C ARG A 86 -11.29 -4.94 0.38
N ASP A 87 -11.91 -5.79 -0.44
CA ASP A 87 -11.17 -6.80 -1.21
C ASP A 87 -10.25 -6.16 -2.24
N VAL A 88 -10.72 -5.10 -2.93
CA VAL A 88 -9.88 -4.33 -3.86
C VAL A 88 -8.71 -3.65 -3.14
N THR A 89 -8.94 -3.13 -1.93
CA THR A 89 -7.86 -2.49 -1.14
C THR A 89 -6.84 -3.50 -0.64
N LEU A 90 -7.31 -4.67 -0.19
CA LEU A 90 -6.43 -5.74 0.26
C LEU A 90 -5.61 -6.32 -0.91
N GLU A 91 -6.23 -6.50 -2.08
CA GLU A 91 -5.56 -6.90 -3.32
C GLU A 91 -4.51 -5.87 -3.76
N TYR A 92 -4.83 -4.58 -3.68
CA TYR A 92 -3.88 -3.49 -3.92
C TYR A 92 -2.66 -3.56 -2.99
N ALA A 93 -2.89 -3.95 -1.73
CA ALA A 93 -1.89 -3.98 -0.66
C ALA A 93 -0.99 -5.22 -0.66
N LEU A 94 -1.30 -6.25 -1.46
CA LEU A 94 -0.51 -7.49 -1.51
C LEU A 94 0.98 -7.19 -1.71
N CYS A 95 1.80 -7.76 -0.81
CA CYS A 95 3.22 -7.46 -0.73
C CYS A 95 4.12 -8.68 -0.49
N GLY A 96 3.55 -9.88 -0.38
CA GLY A 96 4.32 -11.10 -0.18
C GLY A 96 3.50 -12.36 -0.40
N VAL A 97 4.15 -13.50 -0.15
CA VAL A 97 3.55 -14.83 -0.15
C VAL A 97 3.86 -15.54 1.17
N ASP A 98 2.97 -16.41 1.63
CA ASP A 98 3.25 -17.29 2.77
C ASP A 98 4.11 -18.51 2.37
N ALA A 99 4.32 -19.44 3.30
CA ALA A 99 5.12 -20.65 3.07
C ALA A 99 4.47 -21.59 2.04
N GLU A 100 3.15 -21.49 1.90
CA GLU A 100 2.31 -22.23 0.97
C GLU A 100 2.19 -21.50 -0.40
N GLY A 101 2.85 -20.35 -0.57
CA GLY A 101 2.85 -19.57 -1.81
C GLY A 101 1.59 -18.71 -2.02
N ARG A 102 0.72 -18.59 -1.01
CA ARG A 102 -0.50 -17.77 -1.08
C ARG A 102 -0.15 -16.30 -0.87
N ALA A 103 -0.68 -15.44 -1.75
CA ALA A 103 -0.49 -14.01 -1.65
C ALA A 103 -1.17 -13.46 -0.39
N CYS A 104 -0.43 -12.66 0.38
CA CYS A 104 -0.94 -12.03 1.59
C CYS A 104 -0.41 -10.62 1.80
N VAL A 105 -1.08 -9.88 2.68
CA VAL A 105 -0.57 -8.65 3.29
C VAL A 105 -0.11 -8.99 4.69
N THR A 106 1.09 -8.52 5.04
CA THR A 106 1.63 -8.68 6.39
C THR A 106 1.65 -7.33 7.11
N TRP A 107 1.14 -7.28 8.34
CA TRP A 107 1.06 -6.06 9.16
C TRP A 107 1.07 -6.39 10.65
N ARG A 108 1.49 -5.45 11.50
CA ARG A 108 1.49 -5.62 12.96
C ARG A 108 0.14 -5.26 13.58
N CYS A 109 -0.44 -6.17 14.34
CA CYS A 109 -1.69 -5.90 15.05
C CYS A 109 -1.50 -4.82 16.13
N PRO A 110 -2.30 -3.72 16.15
CA PRO A 110 -2.19 -2.71 17.20
C PRO A 110 -2.64 -3.22 18.57
N ALA A 111 -3.49 -4.25 18.62
CA ALA A 111 -4.03 -4.79 19.87
C ALA A 111 -3.08 -5.78 20.56
N CYS A 112 -2.44 -6.68 19.80
CA CYS A 112 -1.58 -7.72 20.37
C CYS A 112 -0.10 -7.64 19.94
N ALA A 113 0.27 -6.65 19.12
CA ALA A 113 1.62 -6.44 18.57
C ALA A 113 2.21 -7.61 17.75
N ARG A 114 1.44 -8.68 17.51
CA ARG A 114 1.86 -9.81 16.67
C ARG A 114 1.80 -9.47 15.19
N MET A 115 2.60 -10.20 14.42
CA MET A 115 2.61 -10.12 12.97
C MET A 115 1.43 -10.90 12.42
N VAL A 116 0.53 -10.21 11.72
CA VAL A 116 -0.68 -10.76 11.13
C VAL A 116 -0.47 -10.89 9.62
N ARG A 117 -0.89 -12.03 9.07
CA ARG A 117 -1.05 -12.25 7.63
C ARG A 117 -2.53 -12.18 7.30
N GLU A 118 -2.89 -11.32 6.37
CA GLU A 118 -4.26 -11.18 5.88
C GLU A 118 -4.36 -11.60 4.41
N TYR A 119 -5.32 -12.48 4.11
CA TYR A 119 -5.52 -13.07 2.79
C TYR A 119 -6.78 -12.52 2.12
N VAL A 120 -6.71 -12.42 0.79
CA VAL A 120 -7.83 -11.95 -0.06
C VAL A 120 -8.80 -13.11 -0.30
N ARG A 121 -10.11 -12.82 -0.23
CA ARG A 121 -11.20 -13.75 -0.61
C ARG A 121 -11.20 -15.08 0.14
N GLU A 122 -10.84 -15.08 1.43
CA GLU A 122 -11.17 -16.21 2.30
C GLU A 122 -12.69 -16.32 2.46
N ALA A 123 -13.22 -17.54 2.31
CA ALA A 123 -14.67 -17.79 2.35
C ALA A 123 -15.28 -17.44 3.72
N ASP A 124 -14.51 -17.61 4.78
CA ASP A 124 -14.83 -17.11 6.11
C ASP A 124 -14.04 -15.82 6.36
N PRO A 125 -14.71 -14.67 6.52
CA PRO A 125 -14.06 -13.45 6.94
C PRO A 125 -13.20 -13.69 8.18
N ALA A 126 -13.66 -14.38 9.22
CA ALA A 126 -12.89 -14.59 10.45
C ALA A 126 -11.56 -15.30 10.20
N ALA A 127 -11.51 -16.20 9.21
CA ALA A 127 -10.29 -16.88 8.78
C ALA A 127 -9.33 -15.99 7.97
N ALA A 128 -9.75 -14.82 7.49
CA ALA A 128 -8.89 -13.99 6.64
C ALA A 128 -7.63 -13.47 7.35
N GLU A 129 -7.59 -13.38 8.68
CA GLU A 129 -6.45 -12.88 9.46
C GLU A 129 -5.81 -13.99 10.30
N HIS A 130 -4.51 -14.24 10.11
CA HIS A 130 -3.74 -15.25 10.85
C HIS A 130 -2.56 -14.63 11.60
N GLY A 131 -2.25 -15.14 12.79
CA GLY A 131 -1.04 -14.75 13.56
C GLY A 131 -1.29 -13.84 14.75
N HIS A 132 -2.55 -13.61 15.13
CA HIS A 132 -2.89 -12.95 16.38
C HIS A 132 -2.48 -13.77 17.62
N ALA A 133 -2.32 -13.09 18.77
CA ALA A 133 -2.26 -13.77 20.06
C ALA A 133 -3.62 -14.42 20.40
N ALA A 134 -3.61 -15.48 21.22
CA ALA A 134 -4.82 -16.24 21.56
C ALA A 134 -5.91 -15.39 22.25
N ASP A 135 -5.51 -14.36 22.99
CA ASP A 135 -6.35 -13.42 23.73
C ASP A 135 -6.53 -12.07 23.03
N CYS A 136 -6.19 -11.99 21.75
CA CYS A 136 -6.29 -10.73 21.00
C CYS A 136 -7.77 -10.31 20.85
N ALA A 137 -8.14 -9.21 21.49
CA ALA A 137 -9.48 -8.63 21.40
C ALA A 137 -9.95 -8.36 19.95
N ARG A 138 -9.02 -8.02 19.05
CA ARG A 138 -9.32 -7.83 17.62
C ARG A 138 -9.63 -9.13 16.88
N ALA A 139 -8.96 -10.23 17.27
CA ALA A 139 -9.25 -11.54 16.69
C ALA A 139 -10.57 -12.10 17.24
N ALA A 140 -10.90 -11.78 18.49
CA ALA A 140 -12.12 -12.21 19.16
C ALA A 140 -13.37 -11.38 18.80
N GLY A 141 -13.20 -10.15 18.33
CA GLY A 141 -14.27 -9.24 17.96
C GLY A 141 -14.59 -9.27 16.47
N THR A 142 -15.87 -9.32 16.13
CA THR A 142 -16.38 -9.01 14.79
C THR A 142 -15.85 -7.66 14.31
N ARG A 143 -15.32 -7.65 13.09
CA ARG A 143 -14.53 -6.58 12.46
C ARG A 143 -15.27 -5.27 12.22
#